data_AF-A0A0Q4CY26-F1
#
_entry.id   AF-A0A0Q4CY26-F1
#
_cell.length_a   1.000
_cell.length_b   1.000
_cell.length_c   1.000
_cell.angle_alpha   90.00
_cell.angle_beta   90.00
_cell.angle_gamma   90.00
#
_symmetry.space_group_name_H-M   'P 1'
#
loop_
_entity.id
_entity.type
_entity.pdbx_description
1 polymer ?
#
loop_
_entity_poly.entity_id
_entity_poly.type
_entity_poly.pdbx_seq_one_letter_code
_entity_poly.pdbx_strand_id
1 'polypeptide(L)'
;MAKHKKHKPKSRTAGVSTLRTVALAAAGIVVGVVGVLLARRKPSEGHAAPDLALGKDRPGPADRAPPAFRPDPTAPVTAAERESLRPATGPAPSIVEPRGSMASQTGA
;
A
#
# COMPACT_ATOMS: atom_id res chain seq x y z
N MET A 1 -94.33 -0.43 25.78
CA MET A 1 -93.03 -0.91 26.28
C MET A 1 -92.08 -1.11 25.09
N ALA A 2 -91.15 -0.19 24.85
CA ALA A 2 -90.19 -0.29 23.74
C ALA A 2 -88.87 -0.90 24.23
N LYS A 3 -88.41 -1.99 23.61
CA LYS A 3 -87.14 -2.66 23.93
C LYS A 3 -86.00 -1.99 23.16
N HIS A 4 -85.02 -1.41 23.86
CA HIS A 4 -83.77 -0.93 23.26
C HIS A 4 -82.86 -2.10 22.87
N LYS A 5 -82.55 -2.25 21.57
CA LYS A 5 -81.46 -3.12 21.09
C LYS A 5 -80.13 -2.39 21.25
N LYS A 6 -79.18 -2.99 21.97
CA LYS A 6 -77.80 -2.49 22.10
C LYS A 6 -77.00 -2.87 20.85
N HIS A 7 -76.40 -1.88 20.19
CA HIS A 7 -75.45 -2.12 19.09
C HIS A 7 -74.06 -2.47 19.66
N LYS A 8 -73.49 -3.60 19.24
CA LYS A 8 -72.07 -3.94 19.49
C LYS A 8 -71.19 -3.17 18.48
N PRO A 9 -70.06 -2.58 18.90
CA PRO A 9 -69.14 -1.92 17.97
C PRO A 9 -68.41 -2.96 17.11
N LYS A 10 -68.46 -2.79 15.78
CA LYS A 10 -67.65 -3.55 14.82
C LYS A 10 -66.19 -3.12 14.95
N SER A 11 -65.28 -4.08 15.17
CA SER A 11 -63.83 -3.83 15.19
C SER A 11 -63.34 -3.44 13.79
N ARG A 12 -62.59 -2.33 13.72
CA ARG A 12 -61.99 -1.81 12.49
C ARG A 12 -60.59 -2.41 12.30
N THR A 13 -60.51 -3.63 11.78
CA THR A 13 -59.24 -4.33 11.50
C THR A 13 -58.85 -4.32 10.02
N ALA A 14 -59.26 -3.30 9.27
CA ALA A 14 -59.02 -3.23 7.81
C ALA A 14 -57.96 -2.21 7.36
N GLY A 15 -57.40 -1.39 8.26
CA GLY A 15 -56.48 -0.30 7.91
C GLY A 15 -55.01 -0.50 8.30
N VAL A 16 -54.66 -1.61 8.95
CA VAL A 16 -53.32 -1.81 9.55
C VAL A 16 -52.36 -2.58 8.64
N SER A 17 -52.86 -3.30 7.64
CA SER A 17 -52.03 -4.11 6.74
C SER A 17 -51.34 -3.30 5.64
N THR A 18 -52.01 -2.30 5.06
CA THR A 18 -51.48 -1.46 3.97
C THR A 18 -50.44 -0.45 4.41
N LEU A 19 -50.52 0.11 5.63
CA LEU A 19 -49.46 0.98 6.14
C LEU A 19 -48.15 0.22 6.40
N ARG A 20 -48.24 -1.05 6.83
CA ARG A 20 -47.07 -1.88 7.14
C ARG A 20 -46.32 -2.29 5.87
N THR A 21 -47.03 -2.59 4.78
CA THR A 21 -46.40 -2.98 3.51
C THR A 21 -45.70 -1.79 2.84
N VAL A 22 -46.29 -0.59 2.86
CA VAL A 22 -45.67 0.62 2.32
C VAL A 22 -44.46 1.06 3.15
N ALA A 23 -44.54 0.96 4.49
CA ALA A 23 -43.41 1.27 5.37
C ALA A 23 -42.23 0.29 5.16
N LEU A 24 -42.51 -1.01 4.97
CA LEU A 24 -41.47 -2.02 4.67
C LEU A 24 -40.85 -1.82 3.29
N ALA A 25 -41.65 -1.49 2.27
CA ALA A 25 -41.14 -1.22 0.92
C ALA A 25 -40.25 0.04 0.87
N ALA A 26 -40.66 1.12 1.54
CA ALA A 26 -39.87 2.34 1.63
C ALA A 26 -38.56 2.13 2.40
N ALA A 27 -38.59 1.37 3.50
CA ALA A 27 -37.38 1.02 4.25
C ALA A 27 -36.39 0.19 3.43
N GLY A 28 -36.89 -0.77 2.64
CA GLY A 28 -36.05 -1.60 1.75
C GLY A 28 -35.32 -0.80 0.68
N ILE A 29 -35.97 0.22 0.10
CA ILE A 29 -35.36 1.10 -0.91
C ILE A 29 -34.24 1.94 -0.29
N VAL A 30 -34.46 2.53 0.89
CA VAL A 30 -33.45 3.35 1.56
C VAL A 30 -32.22 2.52 1.94
N VAL A 31 -32.43 1.32 2.51
CA VAL A 31 -31.32 0.42 2.88
C VAL A 31 -30.57 -0.06 1.63
N GLY A 32 -31.28 -0.37 0.54
CA GLY A 32 -30.67 -0.75 -0.73
C GLY A 32 -29.81 0.34 -1.35
N VAL A 33 -30.29 1.59 -1.38
CA VAL A 33 -29.54 2.74 -1.92
C VAL A 33 -28.29 3.03 -1.08
N VAL A 34 -28.43 3.04 0.25
CA VAL A 34 -27.28 3.26 1.16
C VAL A 34 -26.27 2.13 1.04
N GLY A 35 -26.72 0.87 0.96
CA GLY A 35 -25.86 -0.29 0.77
C GLY A 35 -25.06 -0.22 -0.53
N VAL A 36 -25.67 0.18 -1.64
CA VAL A 36 -24.99 0.36 -2.93
C VAL A 36 -23.97 1.51 -2.88
N LEU A 37 -24.31 2.62 -2.24
CA LEU A 37 -23.37 3.74 -2.07
C LEU A 37 -22.18 3.37 -1.18
N LEU A 38 -22.40 2.58 -0.12
CA LEU A 38 -21.32 2.06 0.73
C LEU A 38 -20.47 1.03 -0.01
N ALA A 39 -21.06 0.11 -0.76
CA ALA A 39 -20.33 -0.89 -1.54
C ALA A 39 -19.51 -0.27 -2.69
N ARG A 40 -19.93 0.90 -3.19
CA ARG A 40 -19.19 1.67 -4.20
C ARG A 40 -18.01 2.46 -3.63
N ARG A 41 -17.89 2.61 -2.29
CA ARG A 41 -16.69 3.16 -1.70
C ARG A 41 -15.56 2.15 -1.84
N LYS A 42 -14.59 2.45 -2.70
CA LYS A 42 -13.31 1.77 -2.68
C LYS A 42 -12.65 2.05 -1.32
N PRO A 43 -12.16 1.02 -0.60
CA PRO A 43 -11.34 1.26 0.57
C PRO A 43 -10.11 2.06 0.12
N SER A 44 -9.85 3.19 0.79
CA SER A 44 -8.60 3.91 0.62
C SER A 44 -7.51 3.11 1.35
N GLU A 45 -6.97 2.10 0.67
CA GLU A 45 -5.81 1.37 1.17
C GLU A 45 -4.55 2.20 0.94
N GLY A 46 -3.69 2.24 1.96
CA GLY A 46 -2.46 3.01 1.97
C GLY A 46 -2.51 4.27 2.82
N HIS A 47 -1.37 4.61 3.43
CA HIS A 47 -1.18 5.89 4.10
C HIS A 47 -0.89 6.97 3.05
N ALA A 48 -1.34 8.20 3.33
CA ALA A 48 -0.86 9.33 2.55
C ALA A 48 0.67 9.34 2.63
N ALA A 49 1.33 9.31 1.47
CA ALA A 49 2.76 9.53 1.32
C ALA A 49 2.96 10.98 0.86
N PRO A 50 2.85 11.98 1.77
CA PRO A 50 2.90 13.39 1.40
C PRO A 50 4.24 13.80 0.79
N ASP A 51 5.31 13.05 0.99
CA ASP A 51 6.62 13.18 0.34
C ASP A 51 6.62 12.70 -1.12
N LEU A 52 5.81 11.69 -1.44
CA LEU A 52 5.65 11.10 -2.77
C LEU A 52 4.39 11.58 -3.51
N ALA A 53 3.76 12.66 -3.08
CA ALA A 53 2.61 13.22 -3.79
C ALA A 53 2.99 13.72 -5.20
N LEU A 54 2.07 13.64 -6.15
CA LEU A 54 2.24 14.27 -7.47
C LEU A 54 2.44 15.78 -7.27
N GLY A 55 3.42 16.37 -7.96
CA GLY A 55 3.71 17.81 -7.89
C GLY A 55 4.65 18.24 -6.76
N LYS A 56 5.14 17.31 -5.93
CA LYS A 56 6.28 17.57 -5.03
C LYS A 56 7.58 17.62 -5.83
N ASP A 57 8.39 18.64 -5.58
CA ASP A 57 9.77 18.71 -6.07
C ASP A 57 10.52 17.47 -5.62
N ARG A 58 11.01 16.69 -6.58
CA ARG A 58 11.85 15.53 -6.36
C ARG A 58 13.22 15.83 -6.92
N PRO A 59 14.31 15.45 -6.22
CA PRO A 59 15.62 15.53 -6.81
C PRO A 59 15.63 14.70 -8.10
N GLY A 60 15.99 15.34 -9.20
CA GLY A 60 16.19 14.71 -10.48
C GLY A 60 17.47 13.85 -10.50
N PRO A 61 17.73 13.12 -11.60
CA PRO A 61 18.88 12.22 -11.72
C PRO A 61 20.24 12.92 -11.54
N ALA A 62 20.30 14.22 -11.80
CA ALA A 62 21.50 15.04 -11.67
C ALA A 62 21.61 15.75 -10.31
N ASP A 63 20.54 15.72 -9.50
CA ASP A 63 20.53 16.40 -8.21
C ASP A 63 21.25 15.58 -7.16
N ARG A 64 22.25 16.20 -6.51
CA ARG A 64 22.89 15.58 -5.35
C ARG A 64 21.92 15.50 -4.19
N ALA A 65 22.05 14.44 -3.38
CA ALA A 65 21.31 14.27 -2.13
C ALA A 65 21.36 15.54 -1.24
N PRO A 66 20.39 15.76 -0.34
CA PRO A 66 20.43 16.90 0.58
C PRO A 66 21.75 16.93 1.38
N PRO A 67 22.30 18.11 1.72
CA PRO A 67 23.62 18.24 2.34
C PRO A 67 23.83 17.37 3.59
N ALA A 68 22.80 17.22 4.43
CA ALA A 68 22.85 16.42 5.65
C ALA A 68 23.02 14.90 5.41
N PHE A 69 22.70 14.42 4.21
CA PHE A 69 22.85 13.01 3.83
C PHE A 69 24.04 12.79 2.88
N ARG A 70 24.85 13.82 2.64
CA ARG A 70 26.09 13.66 1.87
C ARG A 70 27.17 13.11 2.81
N PRO A 71 27.96 12.12 2.37
CA PRO A 71 29.21 11.81 3.04
C PRO A 71 30.07 13.08 3.13
N ASP A 72 30.62 13.35 4.31
CA ASP A 72 31.54 14.47 4.49
C ASP A 72 32.83 14.19 3.70
N PRO A 73 33.16 14.99 2.67
CA PRO A 73 34.37 14.76 1.88
C PRO A 73 35.66 15.10 2.64
N THR A 74 35.56 15.79 3.78
CA THR A 74 36.68 16.20 4.61
C THR A 74 36.87 15.33 5.85
N ALA A 75 35.99 14.34 6.05
CA ALA A 75 36.11 13.42 7.17
C ALA A 75 37.46 12.68 7.11
N PRO A 76 38.24 12.68 8.20
CA PRO A 76 39.54 12.04 8.22
C PRO A 76 39.37 10.51 8.17
N VAL A 77 40.09 9.87 7.24
CA VAL A 77 40.18 8.40 7.18
C VAL A 77 41.29 7.93 8.11
N THR A 78 40.96 7.07 9.08
CA THR A 78 41.91 6.55 10.07
C THR A 78 42.98 5.68 9.41
N ALA A 79 44.09 5.43 10.12
CA ALA A 79 45.16 4.57 9.60
C ALA A 79 44.69 3.12 9.38
N ALA A 80 43.86 2.60 10.28
CA ALA A 80 43.32 1.24 10.18
C ALA A 80 42.38 1.08 8.98
N GLU A 81 41.45 2.02 8.78
CA GLU A 81 40.56 2.02 7.61
C GLU A 81 41.36 2.13 6.31
N ARG A 82 42.38 3.00 6.29
CA ARG A 82 43.25 3.16 5.13
C ARG A 82 44.01 1.88 4.78
N GLU A 83 44.53 1.17 5.78
CA GLU A 83 45.19 -0.11 5.57
C GLU A 83 44.21 -1.17 5.04
N SER A 84 42.98 -1.20 5.58
CA SER A 84 41.94 -2.13 5.12
C SER A 84 41.49 -1.89 3.67
N LEU A 85 41.57 -0.64 3.21
CA LEU A 85 41.23 -0.23 1.85
C LEU A 85 42.42 -0.31 0.88
N ARG A 86 43.57 -0.83 1.33
CA ARG A 86 44.74 -1.00 0.46
C ARG A 86 44.37 -1.93 -0.71
N PRO A 87 44.66 -1.53 -1.96
CA PRO A 87 44.44 -2.41 -3.11
C PRO A 87 45.13 -3.75 -2.88
N ALA A 88 44.48 -4.85 -3.24
CA ALA A 88 45.11 -6.16 -3.25
C ALA A 88 46.14 -6.20 -4.39
N THR A 89 47.36 -5.75 -4.13
CA THR A 89 48.47 -5.70 -5.09
C THR A 89 49.14 -7.06 -5.31
N GLY A 90 48.47 -8.15 -4.92
CA GLY A 90 48.91 -9.50 -5.23
C GLY A 90 48.78 -9.81 -6.73
N PRO A 91 49.35 -10.94 -7.19
CA PRO A 91 49.12 -11.41 -8.55
C PRO A 91 47.62 -11.47 -8.83
N ALA A 92 47.19 -10.97 -9.98
CA ALA A 92 45.80 -11.08 -10.39
C ALA A 92 45.41 -12.57 -10.36
N PRO A 93 44.28 -12.94 -9.73
CA PRO A 93 43.81 -14.32 -9.79
C PRO A 93 43.53 -14.68 -11.25
N SER A 94 44.37 -15.52 -11.84
CA SER A 94 44.22 -15.98 -13.22
C SER A 94 43.62 -17.38 -13.26
N ILE A 95 42.52 -17.53 -14.00
CA ILE A 95 41.96 -18.84 -14.38
C ILE A 95 42.73 -19.49 -15.54
N VAL A 96 43.62 -18.73 -16.18
CA VAL A 96 44.40 -19.16 -17.34
C VAL A 96 45.79 -19.59 -16.87
N GLU A 97 46.16 -20.82 -17.21
CA GLU A 97 47.50 -21.36 -17.08
C GLU A 97 48.54 -20.42 -17.76
N PRO A 98 49.70 -20.12 -17.14
CA PRO A 98 50.72 -19.27 -17.74
C PRO A 98 51.18 -19.84 -19.09
N ARG A 99 51.16 -19.01 -20.15
CA ARG A 99 51.68 -19.41 -21.47
C ARG A 99 53.15 -19.84 -21.33
N GLY A 100 53.41 -21.13 -21.56
CA GLY A 100 54.74 -21.72 -21.46
C GLY A 100 54.84 -22.91 -20.51
N SER A 101 53.85 -23.17 -19.63
CA SER A 101 53.90 -24.31 -18.71
C SER A 101 53.96 -25.68 -19.41
N MET A 102 53.34 -25.82 -20.59
CA MET A 102 53.40 -27.05 -21.40
C MET A 102 54.77 -27.32 -22.02
N ALA A 103 55.55 -26.27 -22.35
CA ALA A 103 56.85 -26.41 -23.02
C ALA A 103 57.94 -26.91 -22.07
N SER A 104 57.82 -26.64 -20.76
CA SER A 104 58.74 -27.16 -19.74
C SER A 104 58.46 -28.61 -19.33
N GLN A 105 57.32 -29.19 -19.75
CA GLN A 105 56.91 -30.54 -19.36
C GLN A 105 57.33 -31.64 -20.36
N THR A 106 57.76 -31.27 -21.56
CA THR A 106 58.12 -32.21 -22.64
C THR A 106 59.62 -32.32 -22.94
N GLY A 107 60.48 -31.82 -22.04
CA GLY A 107 61.93 -32.02 -22.15
C GLY A 107 62.37 -33.43 -21.75
N ALA A 108 62.39 -34.35 -22.71
CA ALA A 108 63.11 -35.63 -22.67
C ALA A 108 64.01 -35.74 -23.90
#